data_AF-A0A661P0G5-F1
#
_entry.id   AF-A0A661P0G5-F1
#
_cell.length_a   1.000
_cell.length_b   1.000
_cell.length_c   1.000
_cell.angle_alpha   90.00
_cell.angle_beta   90.00
_cell.angle_gamma   90.00
#
_symmetry.space_group_name_H-M   'P 1'
#
loop_
_entity.id
_entity.type
_entity.pdbx_description
1 polymer ?
#
loop_
_entity_poly.entity_id
_entity_poly.type
_entity_poly.pdbx_seq_one_letter_code
_entity_poly.pdbx_strand_id
1 'polypeptide(L)'
;MKGYLLLREYLRTCRRVRNRPDEEGRKKIAHLRFLGAHLCPDCGEEIDPESYRCTKDAEGAILESYRCLNCGNDYTFPRDRVH
;
A
#
# COMPACT_ATOMS: atom_id res chain seq x y z
N MET A 1 -0.94 -8.12 13.18
CA MET A 1 0.25 -7.80 12.34
C MET A 1 0.14 -8.21 10.87
N LYS A 2 -0.57 -9.29 10.48
CA LYS A 2 -0.66 -9.72 9.06
C LYS A 2 -1.36 -8.72 8.13
N GLY A 3 -2.40 -8.02 8.59
CA GLY A 3 -3.17 -7.05 7.78
C GLY A 3 -2.34 -5.87 7.27
N TYR A 4 -1.36 -5.41 8.05
CA TYR A 4 -0.47 -4.30 7.67
C TYR A 4 0.45 -4.64 6.49
N LEU A 5 0.98 -5.88 6.45
CA LEU A 5 1.82 -6.33 5.33
C LEU A 5 1.01 -6.49 4.04
N LEU A 6 -0.22 -6.99 4.16
CA LEU A 6 -1.15 -7.12 3.03
C LEU A 6 -1.55 -5.75 2.47
N LEU A 7 -1.87 -4.80 3.35
CA LEU A 7 -2.15 -3.40 3.00
C LEU A 7 -1.02 -2.79 2.17
N ARG A 8 0.23 -2.92 2.64
CA ARG A 8 1.42 -2.42 1.92
C ARG A 8 1.50 -2.99 0.50
N GLU A 9 1.36 -4.31 0.38
CA GLU A 9 1.53 -5.00 -0.89
C GLU A 9 0.41 -4.64 -1.89
N TYR A 10 -0.82 -4.47 -1.39
CA TYR A 10 -1.94 -4.01 -2.18
C TYR A 10 -1.72 -2.60 -2.71
N LEU A 11 -1.35 -1.65 -1.85
CA LEU A 11 -1.08 -0.26 -2.24
C LEU A 11 0.05 -0.15 -3.27
N ARG A 12 1.14 -0.89 -3.08
CA ARG A 12 2.25 -1.00 -4.05
C ARG A 12 1.79 -1.53 -5.40
N THR A 13 1.00 -2.60 -5.39
CA THR A 13 0.51 -3.23 -6.63
C THR A 13 -0.45 -2.29 -7.36
N CYS A 14 -1.37 -1.64 -6.65
CA CYS A 14 -2.26 -0.61 -7.23
C CYS A 14 -1.47 0.52 -7.88
N ARG A 15 -0.46 1.08 -7.20
CA ARG A 15 0.39 2.14 -7.76
C ARG A 15 1.16 1.66 -8.99
N ARG A 16 1.72 0.45 -8.96
CA ARG A 16 2.45 -0.15 -10.10
C ARG A 16 1.53 -0.29 -11.32
N VAL A 17 0.35 -0.90 -11.15
CA VAL A 17 -0.62 -1.13 -12.22
C VAL A 17 -1.18 0.18 -12.77
N ARG A 18 -1.37 1.19 -11.92
CA ARG A 18 -1.79 2.54 -12.35
C ARG A 18 -0.74 3.18 -13.27
N ASN A 19 0.55 3.06 -12.94
CA ASN A 19 1.63 3.62 -13.74
C ASN A 19 1.92 2.81 -15.01
N ARG A 20 1.83 1.48 -14.93
CA ARG A 20 2.05 0.56 -16.04
C ARG A 20 1.06 -0.59 -15.94
N PRO A 21 -0.06 -0.53 -16.68
CA PRO A 21 -1.08 -1.56 -16.64
C PRO A 21 -0.55 -2.91 -17.15
N ASP A 22 -0.73 -3.96 -16.37
CA ASP A 22 -0.42 -5.35 -16.73
C ASP A 22 -1.49 -6.31 -16.21
N GLU A 23 -1.75 -7.39 -16.94
CA GLU A 23 -2.76 -8.39 -16.57
C GLU A 23 -2.41 -9.08 -15.25
N GLU A 24 -1.14 -9.44 -15.05
CA GLU A 24 -0.66 -10.09 -13.84
C GLU A 24 -0.88 -9.21 -12.60
N GLY A 25 -0.60 -7.91 -12.72
CA GLY A 25 -0.88 -6.94 -11.68
C GLY A 25 -2.36 -6.84 -11.33
N ARG A 26 -3.26 -6.89 -12.32
CA ARG A 26 -4.71 -6.92 -12.06
C ARG A 26 -5.15 -8.19 -11.34
N LYS A 27 -4.63 -9.36 -11.73
CA LYS A 27 -4.88 -10.64 -11.02
C LYS A 27 -4.38 -10.57 -9.59
N LYS A 28 -3.19 -10.02 -9.37
CA LYS A 28 -2.63 -9.82 -8.03
C LYS A 28 -3.48 -8.87 -7.19
N ILE A 29 -3.96 -7.76 -7.76
CA ILE A 29 -4.90 -6.85 -7.07
C ILE A 29 -6.15 -7.60 -6.66
N ALA A 30 -6.76 -8.39 -7.56
CA ALA A 30 -7.95 -9.17 -7.24
C ALA A 30 -7.71 -10.19 -6.12
N HIS A 31 -6.58 -10.91 -6.17
CA HIS A 31 -6.17 -11.83 -5.11
C HIS A 31 -5.97 -11.14 -3.76
N LEU A 32 -5.29 -9.99 -3.74
CA LEU A 32 -5.10 -9.21 -2.52
C LEU A 32 -6.42 -8.64 -1.97
N ARG A 33 -7.35 -8.23 -2.85
CA ARG A 33 -8.71 -7.84 -2.43
C ARG A 33 -9.43 -9.00 -1.75
N PHE A 34 -9.38 -10.20 -2.32
CA PHE A 34 -9.95 -11.41 -1.73
C PHE A 34 -9.38 -11.70 -0.33
N LEU A 35 -8.10 -11.44 -0.09
CA LEU A 35 -7.45 -11.57 1.22
C LEU A 35 -7.77 -10.42 2.21
N GLY A 36 -8.61 -9.44 1.82
CA GLY A 36 -8.97 -8.31 2.67
C GLY A 36 -7.94 -7.17 2.71
N ALA A 37 -6.95 -7.17 1.81
CA ALA A 37 -5.87 -6.16 1.79
C ALA A 37 -6.34 -4.73 1.41
N HIS A 38 -7.56 -4.63 0.88
CA HIS A 38 -8.22 -3.38 0.51
C HIS A 38 -9.00 -2.74 1.66
N LEU A 39 -8.97 -3.35 2.84
CA LEU A 39 -9.63 -2.85 4.03
C LEU A 39 -8.59 -2.27 5.00
N CYS A 40 -8.96 -1.20 5.66
CA CYS A 40 -8.15 -0.62 6.72
C CYS A 40 -8.02 -1.63 7.87
N PRO A 41 -6.79 -1.91 8.35
CA PRO A 41 -6.60 -2.88 9.43
C PRO A 41 -7.17 -2.43 10.78
N ASP A 42 -7.44 -1.13 10.95
CA ASP A 42 -7.97 -0.57 12.20
C ASP A 42 -9.48 -0.32 12.15
N CYS A 43 -10.01 0.31 11.07
CA CYS A 43 -11.44 0.62 10.98
C CYS A 43 -12.25 -0.29 10.06
N GLY A 44 -11.61 -1.18 9.29
CA GLY A 44 -12.28 -2.13 8.40
C GLY A 44 -12.86 -1.52 7.12
N GLU A 45 -12.81 -0.21 6.95
CA GLU A 45 -13.34 0.47 5.76
C GLU A 45 -12.46 0.26 4.52
N GLU A 46 -13.08 0.33 3.34
CA GLU A 46 -12.33 0.31 2.09
C GLU A 46 -11.32 1.47 2.03
N ILE A 47 -10.10 1.12 1.64
CA ILE A 47 -9.01 2.08 1.51
C ILE A 47 -9.02 2.73 0.13
N ASP A 48 -8.59 3.98 0.08
CA ASP A 48 -8.28 4.69 -1.14
C ASP A 48 -6.78 4.54 -1.51
N PRO A 49 -6.40 3.85 -2.60
CA PRO A 49 -4.99 3.70 -2.99
C PRO A 49 -4.32 4.98 -3.50
N GLU A 50 -5.05 6.07 -3.74
CA GLU A 50 -4.50 7.34 -4.21
C GLU A 50 -3.78 8.09 -3.09
N SER A 51 -4.21 7.88 -1.85
CA SER A 51 -3.58 8.44 -0.66
C SER A 51 -2.22 7.81 -0.31
N TYR A 52 -1.79 6.79 -1.06
CA TYR A 52 -0.48 6.15 -0.91
C TYR A 52 0.65 6.96 -1.56
N ARG A 53 1.70 7.25 -0.78
CA ARG A 53 2.84 8.08 -1.18
C ARG A 53 4.15 7.34 -1.00
N CYS A 54 5.11 7.69 -1.86
CA CYS A 54 6.50 7.28 -1.72
C CYS A 54 7.34 8.56 -1.65
N THR A 55 8.05 8.76 -0.55
CA THR A 55 8.98 9.87 -0.35
C THR A 55 10.41 9.34 -0.25
N LYS A 56 11.39 10.18 -0.53
CA LYS A 56 12.80 9.91 -0.24
C LYS A 56 13.19 10.73 0.97
N ASP A 57 13.91 10.15 1.92
CA ASP A 57 14.52 10.91 3.01
C ASP A 57 15.86 11.54 2.57
N ALA A 58 16.49 12.28 3.49
CA ALA A 58 17.76 12.97 3.25
C ALA A 58 18.92 12.01 2.95
N GLU A 59 18.82 10.75 3.38
CA GLU A 59 19.83 9.71 3.17
C GLU A 59 19.56 8.91 1.88
N GLY A 60 18.49 9.24 1.15
CA GLY A 60 18.09 8.57 -0.09
C GLY A 60 17.27 7.30 0.13
N ALA A 61 16.87 6.98 1.36
CA ALA A 61 15.99 5.84 1.62
C ALA A 61 14.57 6.16 1.15
N ILE A 62 13.89 5.15 0.59
CA ILE A 62 12.51 5.30 0.14
C ILE A 62 11.58 4.96 1.29
N LEU A 63 10.85 5.96 1.77
CA LEU A 63 9.78 5.81 2.73
C LEU A 63 8.45 5.70 1.99
N GLU A 64 7.64 4.73 2.37
CA GLU A 64 6.30 4.57 1.84
C GLU A 64 5.30 4.90 2.94
N SER A 65 4.26 5.67 2.62
CA SER A 65 3.24 6.03 3.61
C SER A 65 1.84 6.01 3.03
N TYR A 66 0.87 5.77 3.89
CA TYR A 66 -0.54 5.75 3.57
C TYR A 66 -1.33 6.32 4.73
N ARG A 67 -2.29 7.19 4.45
CA ARG A 67 -3.25 7.67 5.45
C ARG A 67 -4.64 7.17 5.14
N CYS A 68 -5.29 6.54 6.11
CA CYS A 68 -6.69 6.16 5.96
C CYS A 68 -7.58 7.41 5.99
N LEU A 69 -8.41 7.59 4.96
CA LEU A 69 -9.32 8.73 4.88
C LEU A 69 -10.52 8.62 5.82
N ASN A 70 -10.83 7.40 6.32
CA ASN A 70 -11.97 7.15 7.19
C ASN A 70 -11.62 7.31 8.68
N CYS A 71 -10.57 6.64 9.16
CA CYS A 71 -10.16 6.73 10.58
C CYS A 71 -9.02 7.72 10.83
N GLY A 72 -8.38 8.24 9.78
CA GLY A 72 -7.28 9.20 9.90
C GLY A 72 -5.92 8.59 10.25
N ASN A 73 -5.83 7.28 10.51
CA ASN A 73 -4.58 6.61 10.87
C ASN A 73 -3.53 6.68 9.76
N ASP A 74 -2.29 6.92 10.18
CA ASP A 74 -1.11 6.94 9.31
C ASP A 74 -0.33 5.62 9.41
N TYR A 75 -0.01 5.06 8.26
CA TYR A 75 0.81 3.86 8.10
C TYR A 75 2.09 4.25 7.39
N THR A 76 3.23 3.91 7.98
CA THR A 76 4.55 4.18 7.38
C THR A 76 5.28 2.86 7.22
N PHE A 77 5.69 2.53 5.99
CA PHE A 77 6.41 1.31 5.63
C PHE A 77 7.86 1.65 5.29
N PRO A 78 8.83 1.32 6.16
CA PRO A 78 10.23 1.49 5.84
C PRO A 78 10.61 0.53 4.69
N ARG A 79 11.45 0.99 3.77
CA ARG A 79 12.17 0.11 2.85
C ARG A 79 13.55 -0.12 3.44
N ASP A 80 13.90 -1.38 3.67
CA ASP A 80 15.26 -1.74 4.06
C ASP A 80 16.23 -1.16 3.02
N ARG A 81 17.27 -0.49 3.52
CA ARG A 81 18.36 0.03 2.70
C ARG A 81 18.90 -1.13 1.89
N VAL A 82 18.80 -1.06 0.56
CA VAL A 82 19.61 -1.94 -0.29
C VAL A 82 21.02 -1.37 -0.17
N HIS A 83 21.83 -1.98 0.69
CA HIS A 83 23.27 -1.74 0.80
C HIS A 83 23.98 -2.19 -0.48
#